data_AF-A0A956RKT3-F1
#
_entry.id   AF-A0A956RKT3-F1
#
_cell.length_a   1.000
_cell.length_b   1.000
_cell.length_c   1.000
_cell.angle_alpha   90.00
_cell.angle_beta   90.00
_cell.angle_gamma   90.00
#
_symmetry.space_group_name_H-M   'P 1'
#
loop_
_entity.id
_entity.type
_entity.pdbx_description
1 polymer ?
#
loop_
_entity_poly.entity_id
_entity_poly.type
_entity_poly.pdbx_seq_one_letter_code
_entity_poly.pdbx_strand_id
1 'polypeptide(L)'
;DALRLVSSKSHSSPRTLEVMATLGIDPADNLRVGSVGVKVSAIARAAAEVYAHPKSGTKLWDSCAPQAVLTAAGGAMTDVTGRPLDYRGASLVNTRGLLATHGPHHAEIVERLAPLTSKWFPGA
;
A
#
# COMPACT_ATOMS: atom_id res chain seq x y z
N ASP A 1 -6.85 5.81 17.36
CA ASP A 1 -6.84 7.00 16.48
C ASP A 1 -7.42 6.68 15.12
N ALA A 2 -7.95 7.69 14.42
CA ALA A 2 -8.46 7.53 13.06
C ALA A 2 -7.31 7.27 12.09
N LEU A 3 -7.51 6.33 11.15
CA LEU A 3 -6.51 6.00 10.14
C LEU A 3 -6.52 7.04 9.01
N ARG A 4 -5.34 7.47 8.57
CA ARG A 4 -5.14 8.31 7.38
C ARG A 4 -4.52 7.49 6.26
N LEU A 5 -5.06 7.66 5.05
CA LEU A 5 -4.53 7.06 3.84
C LEU A 5 -3.62 8.06 3.13
N VAL A 6 -2.48 7.61 2.61
CA VAL A 6 -1.74 8.34 1.58
C VAL A 6 -1.86 7.61 0.24
N SER A 7 -2.29 8.30 -0.82
CA SER A 7 -2.57 7.68 -2.12
C SER A 7 -2.02 8.51 -3.29
N SER A 8 -2.13 7.97 -4.51
CA SER A 8 -1.57 8.61 -5.70
C SER A 8 -2.35 9.85 -6.13
N LYS A 9 -1.63 10.97 -6.35
CA LYS A 9 -2.19 12.19 -6.95
C LYS A 9 -2.63 12.01 -8.40
N SER A 10 -1.85 11.28 -9.21
CA SER A 10 -2.06 11.19 -10.66
C SER A 10 -2.55 9.82 -11.15
N HIS A 11 -2.58 8.82 -10.27
CA HIS A 11 -2.99 7.46 -10.63
C HIS A 11 -4.03 6.93 -9.64
N SER A 12 -5.21 7.54 -9.64
CA SER A 12 -6.35 7.08 -8.85
C SER A 12 -6.87 5.72 -9.34
N SER A 13 -7.67 5.08 -8.48
CA SER A 13 -8.41 3.85 -8.76
C SER A 13 -9.70 3.84 -7.95
N PRO A 14 -10.84 3.36 -8.47
CA PRO A 14 -12.03 3.11 -7.67
C PRO A 14 -11.75 2.20 -6.47
N ARG A 15 -10.82 1.26 -6.61
CA ARG A 15 -10.37 0.37 -5.53
C ARG A 15 -9.76 1.11 -4.34
N THR A 16 -9.23 2.33 -4.53
CA THR A 16 -8.76 3.16 -3.41
C THR A 16 -9.93 3.62 -2.53
N LEU A 17 -11.09 3.92 -3.12
CA LEU A 17 -12.30 4.23 -2.35
C LEU A 17 -12.79 3.01 -1.59
N GLU A 18 -12.75 1.83 -2.21
CA GLU A 18 -13.09 0.55 -1.55
C GLU A 18 -12.16 0.27 -0.36
N VAL A 19 -10.83 0.48 -0.49
CA VAL A 19 -9.88 0.39 0.63
C VAL A 19 -10.29 1.32 1.78
N MET A 20 -10.59 2.60 1.49
CA MET A 20 -10.97 3.55 2.52
C MET A 20 -12.25 3.14 3.23
N ALA A 21 -13.28 2.72 2.49
CA ALA A 21 -14.53 2.24 3.05
C ALA A 21 -14.33 1.03 3.97
N THR A 22 -13.54 0.04 3.56
CA THR A 22 -13.22 -1.15 4.38
C THR A 22 -12.41 -0.81 5.63
N LEU A 23 -11.51 0.16 5.53
CA LEU A 23 -10.68 0.58 6.66
C LEU A 23 -11.37 1.60 7.58
N GLY A 24 -12.53 2.13 7.20
CA GLY A 24 -13.23 3.18 7.95
C GLY A 24 -12.52 4.53 7.87
N ILE A 25 -11.84 4.81 6.75
CA ILE A 25 -11.11 6.06 6.49
C ILE A 25 -12.04 7.03 5.77
N ASP A 26 -12.21 8.24 6.31
CA ASP A 26 -12.92 9.30 5.62
C ASP A 26 -12.12 9.72 4.36
N PRO A 27 -12.76 9.89 3.18
CA PRO A 27 -12.08 10.43 2.01
C PRO A 27 -11.34 11.77 2.24
N ALA A 28 -11.77 12.58 3.21
CA ALA A 28 -11.09 13.81 3.63
C ALA A 28 -9.71 13.54 4.27
N ASP A 29 -9.51 12.36 4.87
CA ASP A 29 -8.27 11.91 5.49
C ASP A 29 -7.30 11.25 4.49
N ASN A 30 -7.55 11.40 3.18
CA ASN A 30 -6.69 10.89 2.12
C ASN A 30 -5.70 11.93 1.61
N LEU A 31 -4.45 11.81 2.03
CA LEU A 31 -3.34 12.61 1.51
C LEU A 31 -2.93 12.13 0.11
N ARG A 32 -3.14 12.98 -0.91
CA ARG A 32 -2.85 12.62 -2.32
C ARG A 32 -1.53 13.22 -2.80
N VAL A 33 -0.51 12.37 -2.98
CA VAL A 33 0.84 12.81 -3.40
C VAL A 33 1.41 11.94 -4.54
N GLY A 34 2.33 12.53 -5.31
CA GLY A 34 3.12 11.82 -6.32
C GLY A 34 4.24 10.98 -5.70
N SER A 35 4.91 10.14 -6.50
CA SER A 35 6.04 9.27 -6.10
C SER A 35 5.71 8.17 -5.06
N VAL A 36 6.17 6.94 -5.31
CA VAL A 36 6.04 5.86 -4.31
C VAL A 36 6.88 6.19 -3.08
N GLY A 37 8.10 6.68 -3.27
CA GLY A 37 8.99 7.07 -2.17
C GLY A 37 8.38 8.12 -1.23
N VAL A 38 7.74 9.17 -1.76
CA VAL A 38 7.10 10.20 -0.91
C VAL A 38 5.95 9.62 -0.08
N LYS A 39 5.15 8.71 -0.65
CA LYS A 39 4.06 8.05 0.09
C LYS A 39 4.60 7.15 1.19
N VAL A 40 5.61 6.36 0.89
CA VAL A 40 6.25 5.48 1.88
C VAL A 40 6.95 6.29 2.97
N SER A 41 7.61 7.40 2.62
CA SER A 41 8.19 8.33 3.60
C SER A 41 7.15 8.97 4.52
N ALA A 42 5.91 9.17 4.06
CA ALA A 42 4.83 9.64 4.92
C ALA A 42 4.50 8.60 6.01
N ILE A 43 4.50 7.31 5.66
CA ILE A 43 4.34 6.22 6.64
C ILE A 43 5.52 6.16 7.60
N ALA A 44 6.75 6.16 7.08
CA ALA A 44 7.96 6.10 7.90
C ALA A 44 8.07 7.25 8.93
N ARG A 45 7.39 8.38 8.67
CA ARG A 45 7.35 9.58 9.52
C ARG A 45 6.08 9.71 10.36
N ALA A 46 5.21 8.69 10.38
CA ALA A 46 3.90 8.72 11.05
C ALA A 46 2.98 9.89 10.62
N ALA A 47 3.12 10.33 9.37
CA ALA A 47 2.23 11.34 8.77
C ALA A 47 0.97 10.73 8.14
N ALA A 48 0.98 9.42 7.90
CA ALA A 48 -0.17 8.61 7.50
C ALA A 48 0.06 7.16 7.94
N GLU A 49 -1.01 6.40 8.11
CA GLU A 49 -0.92 5.03 8.65
C GLU A 49 -0.94 3.96 7.54
N VAL A 50 -1.51 4.29 6.37
CA VAL A 50 -1.69 3.36 5.25
C VAL A 50 -1.31 4.01 3.92
N TYR A 51 -0.53 3.30 3.12
CA TYR A 51 -0.39 3.56 1.68
C TYR A 51 -0.91 2.33 0.92
N ALA A 52 -1.96 2.52 0.12
CA ALA A 52 -2.46 1.48 -0.78
C ALA A 52 -2.42 1.93 -2.26
N HIS A 53 -1.85 1.08 -3.11
CA HIS A 53 -1.92 1.18 -4.57
C HIS A 53 -2.53 -0.12 -5.12
N PRO A 54 -3.87 -0.29 -5.10
CA PRO A 54 -4.56 -1.57 -5.35
C PRO A 54 -4.71 -1.94 -6.84
N LYS A 55 -3.69 -1.64 -7.66
CA LYS A 55 -3.65 -1.95 -9.09
C LYS A 55 -2.22 -2.20 -9.57
N SER A 56 -2.09 -2.82 -10.73
CA SER A 56 -0.79 -2.92 -11.42
C SER A 56 -0.34 -1.56 -11.95
N GLY A 57 0.96 -1.44 -12.23
CA GLY A 57 1.54 -0.30 -12.96
C GLY A 57 2.85 0.20 -12.38
N THR A 58 3.04 0.09 -11.06
CA THR A 58 4.35 0.33 -10.45
C THR A 58 5.29 -0.82 -10.76
N LYS A 59 6.58 -0.53 -10.69
CA LYS A 59 7.67 -1.44 -11.00
C LYS A 59 8.50 -1.73 -9.75
N LEU A 60 9.33 -2.76 -9.79
CA LEU A 60 10.18 -3.15 -8.65
C LEU A 60 11.13 -2.02 -8.22
N TRP A 61 11.62 -1.20 -9.16
CA TRP A 61 12.43 -0.02 -8.83
C TRP A 61 11.65 1.08 -8.09
N ASP A 62 10.33 1.14 -8.23
CA ASP A 62 9.51 2.11 -7.49
C ASP A 62 9.38 1.72 -6.01
N SER A 63 9.47 0.42 -5.68
CA SER A 63 9.24 -0.10 -4.32
C SER A 63 10.52 -0.50 -3.58
N CYS A 64 11.58 -0.92 -4.28
CA CYS A 64 12.79 -1.48 -3.67
C CYS A 64 13.43 -0.56 -2.61
N ALA A 65 13.86 0.64 -3.00
CA ALA A 65 14.46 1.58 -2.06
C ALA A 65 13.47 2.07 -0.98
N PRO A 66 12.21 2.44 -1.31
CA PRO A 66 11.23 2.81 -0.30
C PRO A 66 10.94 1.70 0.72
N GLN A 67 10.83 0.44 0.31
CA GLN A 67 10.62 -0.69 1.21
C GLN A 67 11.78 -0.81 2.20
N ALA A 68 13.03 -0.74 1.73
CA ALA A 68 14.20 -0.84 2.59
C ALA A 68 14.19 0.26 3.67
N VAL A 69 13.89 1.50 3.30
CA VAL A 69 13.76 2.63 4.23
C VAL A 69 12.63 2.39 5.23
N LEU A 70 11.46 1.95 4.75
CA LEU A 70 10.30 1.70 5.62
C LEU A 70 10.57 0.58 6.62
N THR A 71 11.18 -0.51 6.17
CA THR A 71 11.56 -1.64 7.03
C THR A 71 12.56 -1.21 8.10
N ALA A 72 13.56 -0.39 7.74
CA ALA A 72 14.49 0.17 8.73
C ALA A 72 13.79 1.07 9.76
N ALA A 73 12.70 1.73 9.38
CA ALA A 73 11.86 2.54 10.27
C ALA A 73 10.81 1.72 11.06
N GLY A 74 10.83 0.38 10.98
CA GLY A 74 9.88 -0.50 11.67
C GLY A 74 8.51 -0.64 10.98
N GLY A 75 8.40 -0.21 9.72
CA GLY A 75 7.23 -0.42 8.88
C GLY A 75 7.29 -1.72 8.07
N ALA A 76 6.22 -2.01 7.33
CA ALA A 76 6.13 -3.18 6.47
C ALA A 76 5.54 -2.83 5.10
N MET A 77 5.98 -3.53 4.06
CA MET A 77 5.52 -3.36 2.68
C MET A 77 5.39 -4.71 1.98
N THR A 78 4.24 -4.90 1.33
CA THR A 78 3.86 -6.12 0.59
C THR A 78 3.11 -5.72 -0.68
N ASP A 79 2.66 -6.70 -1.46
CA ASP A 79 1.50 -6.45 -2.33
C ASP A 79 0.22 -6.28 -1.49
N VAL A 80 -0.88 -5.87 -2.13
CA VAL A 80 -2.14 -5.64 -1.39
C VAL A 80 -2.78 -6.90 -0.82
N THR A 81 -2.34 -8.10 -1.24
CA THR A 81 -2.78 -9.38 -0.69
C THR A 81 -1.96 -9.81 0.53
N GLY A 82 -0.98 -8.99 0.94
CA GLY A 82 -0.07 -9.30 2.04
C GLY A 82 1.10 -10.20 1.65
N ARG A 83 1.27 -10.53 0.37
CA ARG A 83 2.41 -11.34 -0.09
C ARG A 83 3.67 -10.48 -0.18
N PRO A 84 4.84 -10.99 0.26
CA PRO A 84 6.10 -10.28 0.10
C PRO A 84 6.38 -9.91 -1.36
N LEU A 85 6.95 -8.72 -1.57
CA LEU A 85 7.44 -8.33 -2.89
C LEU A 85 8.66 -9.19 -3.25
N ASP A 86 8.67 -9.79 -4.44
CA ASP A 86 9.82 -10.56 -4.94
C ASP A 86 10.65 -9.73 -5.93
N TYR A 87 11.82 -9.30 -5.48
CA TYR A 87 12.76 -8.50 -6.27
C TYR A 87 13.64 -9.31 -7.23
N ARG A 88 13.52 -10.64 -7.25
CA ARG A 88 14.37 -11.54 -8.04
C ARG A 88 13.70 -12.05 -9.32
N GLY A 89 12.38 -11.87 -9.43
CA GLY A 89 11.58 -12.43 -10.52
C GLY A 89 11.88 -11.77 -11.87
N ALA A 90 11.55 -12.49 -12.96
CA ALA A 90 11.69 -11.97 -14.33
C ALA A 90 10.71 -10.82 -14.63
N SER A 91 9.58 -10.74 -13.92
CA SER A 91 8.64 -9.63 -14.03
C SER A 91 9.07 -8.47 -13.16
N LEU A 92 9.27 -7.31 -13.78
CA LEU A 92 9.56 -6.06 -13.07
C LEU A 92 8.30 -5.32 -12.61
N VAL A 93 7.10 -5.88 -12.83
CA VAL A 93 5.81 -5.24 -12.51
C VAL A 93 5.28 -5.73 -11.17
N ASN A 94 4.86 -4.81 -10.32
CA ASN A 94 4.05 -5.12 -9.14
C ASN A 94 2.61 -5.40 -9.59
N THR A 95 2.32 -6.65 -9.98
CA THR A 95 1.05 -7.04 -10.63
C THR A 95 -0.16 -6.88 -9.72
N ARG A 96 0.03 -7.09 -8.41
CA ARG A 96 -1.00 -6.91 -7.38
C ARG A 96 -0.91 -5.57 -6.66
N GLY A 97 -0.07 -4.65 -7.16
CA GLY A 97 0.09 -3.34 -6.55
C GLY A 97 0.89 -3.39 -5.24
N LEU A 98 0.72 -2.38 -4.41
CA LEU A 98 1.56 -2.14 -3.22
C LEU A 98 0.71 -1.78 -2.00
N LEU A 99 1.08 -2.31 -0.84
CA LEU A 99 0.57 -1.92 0.47
C LEU A 99 1.74 -1.62 1.39
N ALA A 100 1.72 -0.47 2.06
CA ALA A 100 2.69 -0.12 3.09
C ALA A 100 1.99 0.44 4.32
N THR A 101 2.44 0.04 5.51
CA THR A 101 1.86 0.45 6.80
C THR A 101 2.95 0.53 7.88
N HIS A 102 2.58 1.00 9.07
CA HIS A 102 3.36 0.72 10.28
C HIS A 102 3.37 -0.79 10.56
N GLY A 103 4.53 -1.33 10.94
CA GLY A 103 4.77 -2.77 11.04
C GLY A 103 3.77 -3.52 11.93
N PRO A 104 3.52 -3.05 13.18
CA PRO A 104 2.60 -3.72 14.10
C PRO A 104 1.15 -3.89 13.57
N HIS A 105 0.72 -3.02 12.66
CA HIS A 105 -0.65 -3.02 12.11
C HIS A 105 -0.74 -3.68 10.73
N HIS A 106 0.37 -4.14 10.15
CA HIS A 106 0.39 -4.60 8.77
C HIS A 106 -0.48 -5.84 8.56
N ALA A 107 -0.31 -6.85 9.42
CA ALA A 107 -1.07 -8.10 9.35
C ALA A 107 -2.58 -7.86 9.53
N GLU A 108 -2.96 -7.01 10.50
CA GLU A 108 -4.36 -6.62 10.73
C GLU A 108 -4.96 -5.94 9.50
N ILE A 109 -4.24 -5.00 8.87
CA ILE A 109 -4.72 -4.31 7.68
C ILE A 109 -4.84 -5.27 6.49
N VAL A 110 -3.90 -6.19 6.32
CA VAL A 110 -3.99 -7.24 5.29
C VAL A 110 -5.25 -8.09 5.50
N GLU A 111 -5.52 -8.53 6.73
CA GLU A 111 -6.70 -9.33 7.07
C GLU A 111 -8.01 -8.57 6.76
N ARG A 112 -8.10 -7.29 7.18
CA ARG A 112 -9.26 -6.45 6.90
C ARG A 112 -9.49 -6.24 5.40
N LEU A 113 -8.41 -6.19 4.60
CA LEU A 113 -8.48 -6.05 3.15
C LEU A 113 -8.67 -7.38 2.40
N ALA A 114 -8.57 -8.53 3.07
CA ALA A 114 -8.67 -9.85 2.44
C ALA A 114 -9.94 -10.02 1.59
N PRO A 115 -11.16 -9.64 2.04
CA PRO A 115 -12.37 -9.78 1.22
C PRO A 115 -12.32 -9.00 -0.10
N LEU A 116 -11.77 -7.79 -0.08
CA LEU A 116 -11.61 -6.98 -1.30
C LEU A 116 -10.56 -7.59 -2.23
N THR A 117 -9.45 -8.01 -1.67
CA THR A 117 -8.30 -8.46 -2.46
C THR A 117 -8.54 -9.83 -3.08
N SER A 118 -9.27 -10.73 -2.40
CA SER A 118 -9.77 -11.98 -2.99
C SER A 118 -10.74 -11.74 -4.15
N LYS A 119 -11.58 -10.70 -4.08
CA LYS A 119 -12.46 -10.30 -5.18
C LYS A 119 -11.67 -9.75 -6.37
N TRP A 120 -10.65 -8.93 -6.10
CA TRP A 120 -9.85 -8.28 -7.15
C TRP A 120 -8.83 -9.20 -7.82
N PHE A 121 -8.32 -10.16 -7.07
CA PHE A 121 -7.27 -11.09 -7.46
C PHE A 121 -7.68 -12.51 -7.01
N PRO A 122 -8.59 -13.17 -7.74
CA PRO A 122 -9.03 -14.52 -7.38
C PRO A 122 -7.89 -15.54 -7.52
N GLY A 123 -7.80 -16.49 -6.58
CA GLY A 123 -6.74 -17.51 -6.55
C GLY A 123 -5.35 -16.97 -6.19
N ALA A 124 -5.30 -15.73 -5.69
CA ALA A 124 -4.08 -15.01 -5.45
C ALA A 124 -3.26 -15.47 -4.27
#